data_AF-A0A3D2SX87-F1
#
_entry.id   AF-A0A3D2SX87-F1
#
_cell.length_a   1.000
_cell.length_b   1.000
_cell.length_c   1.000
_cell.angle_alpha   90.00
_cell.angle_beta   90.00
_cell.angle_gamma   90.00
#
_symmetry.space_group_name_H-M   'P 1'
#
loop_
_entity.id
_entity.type
_entity.pdbx_description
1 polymer ?
#
loop_
_entity_poly.entity_id
_entity_poly.type
_entity_poly.pdbx_seq_one_letter_code
_entity_poly.pdbx_strand_id
1 'polypeptide(L)' 'SGVQVPVFEVNPLWPKPLPNHWVIGSTIGVSVDSRDHVFVIHRASTIDGNTELNVLHEPASAECCAPAPP' A
#
# COMPACT_ATOMS: atom_id res chain seq x y z
N SER A 1 17.73 -37.67 8.93
CA SER A 1 16.55 -36.79 9.00
C SER A 1 16.71 -35.66 8.00
N GLY A 2 15.77 -35.50 7.06
CA GLY A 2 15.81 -34.41 6.07
C GLY A 2 15.22 -33.12 6.65
N VAL A 3 15.80 -31.96 6.28
CA VAL A 3 15.27 -30.64 6.65
C VAL A 3 13.97 -30.40 5.86
N GLN A 4 12.85 -30.24 6.56
CA GLN A 4 11.62 -29.76 5.92
C GLN A 4 11.74 -28.26 5.66
N VAL A 5 11.37 -27.84 4.44
CA VAL A 5 11.34 -26.41 4.07
C VAL A 5 10.02 -25.78 4.50
N PRO A 6 10.00 -24.47 4.85
CA PRO A 6 8.77 -23.77 5.15
C PRO A 6 7.80 -23.77 3.96
N VAL A 7 6.50 -23.90 4.25
CA VAL A 7 5.40 -23.70 3.30
C VAL A 7 4.73 -22.38 3.66
N PHE A 8 4.46 -21.54 2.65
CA PHE A 8 3.84 -20.24 2.82
C PHE A 8 2.44 -20.22 2.22
N GLU A 9 1.54 -19.48 2.87
CA GLU A 9 0.17 -19.25 2.41
C GLU A 9 -0.09 -17.76 2.22
N VAL A 10 -0.96 -17.41 1.28
CA VAL A 10 -1.37 -16.02 1.05
C VAL A 10 -2.30 -15.57 2.16
N ASN A 11 -2.01 -14.43 2.78
CA ASN A 11 -2.95 -13.77 3.68
C ASN A 11 -3.81 -12.78 2.89
N PRO A 12 -5.11 -13.06 2.66
CA PRO A 12 -5.98 -12.19 1.86
C PRO A 12 -6.38 -10.90 2.59
N LEU A 13 -6.15 -10.80 3.90
CA LEU A 13 -6.49 -9.62 4.71
C LEU A 13 -5.30 -8.68 4.92
N TRP A 14 -4.19 -8.93 4.21
CA TRP A 14 -3.01 -8.07 4.22
C TRP A 14 -2.87 -7.34 2.86
N PRO A 15 -2.47 -6.05 2.85
CA PRO A 15 -2.22 -5.20 4.01
C PRO A 15 -3.51 -4.79 4.71
N LYS A 16 -3.39 -4.42 6.00
CA LYS A 16 -4.49 -3.73 6.69
C LYS A 16 -4.77 -2.40 5.97
N PRO A 17 -6.00 -1.85 6.05
CA PRO A 17 -6.30 -0.52 5.54
C PRO A 17 -5.26 0.49 6.05
N LEU A 18 -4.73 1.31 5.14
CA LEU A 18 -3.75 2.31 5.49
C LEU A 18 -4.38 3.37 6.41
N PRO A 19 -3.61 3.94 7.35
CA PRO A 19 -4.08 5.07 8.13
C PRO A 19 -4.36 6.27 7.21
N ASN A 20 -5.19 7.21 7.66
CA ASN A 20 -5.43 8.50 7.01
C ASN A 20 -6.07 8.45 5.61
N HIS A 21 -6.83 7.39 5.31
CA HIS A 21 -7.52 7.24 4.01
C HIS A 21 -6.55 7.33 2.83
N TRP A 22 -5.39 6.68 2.98
CA TRP A 22 -4.35 6.70 1.96
C TRP A 22 -4.54 5.64 0.89
N VAL A 23 -4.09 5.99 -0.32
CA VAL A 23 -3.87 5.08 -1.44
C VAL A 23 -2.38 5.08 -1.78
N ILE A 24 -1.85 3.93 -2.17
CA ILE A 24 -0.49 3.78 -2.70
C ILE A 24 -0.53 3.55 -4.20
N GLY A 25 0.46 4.08 -4.90
CA GLY A 25 0.70 3.77 -6.31
C GLY A 25 1.47 2.46 -6.47
N SER A 26 2.19 2.34 -7.59
CA SER A 26 3.00 1.16 -7.89
C SER A 26 4.10 0.98 -6.86
N THR A 27 4.08 -0.16 -6.17
CA THR A 27 5.14 -0.57 -5.25
C THR A 27 6.40 -0.93 -6.02
N ILE A 28 7.51 -0.28 -5.68
CA ILE A 28 8.82 -0.50 -6.29
C ILE A 28 9.84 -1.13 -5.35
N GLY A 29 9.51 -1.25 -4.06
CA GLY A 29 10.34 -1.91 -3.07
C GLY A 29 9.54 -2.29 -1.82
N VAL A 30 9.91 -3.42 -1.23
CA VAL A 30 9.40 -3.87 0.07
C VAL A 30 10.57 -4.38 0.90
N SER A 31 10.57 -4.06 2.19
CA SER A 31 11.57 -4.56 3.14
C SER A 31 10.92 -4.82 4.48
N VAL A 32 11.51 -5.71 5.26
CA VAL A 32 11.08 -6.03 6.63
C VAL A 32 12.27 -5.84 7.55
N ASP A 33 12.12 -5.06 8.62
CA ASP A 33 13.17 -4.88 9.62
C ASP A 33 13.19 -6.05 10.63
N SER A 34 14.18 -6.07 11.52
CA SER A 34 14.31 -7.10 12.55
C SER A 34 13.21 -7.08 13.63
N ARG A 35 12.22 -6.19 13.52
CA ARG A 35 11.08 -6.04 14.43
C ARG A 35 9.75 -6.31 13.72
N ASP A 36 9.78 -6.96 12.56
CA ASP A 36 8.61 -7.28 11.74
C ASP A 36 7.83 -6.05 11.22
N HIS A 37 8.47 -4.88 11.12
CA HIS A 37 7.86 -3.75 10.40
C HIS A 37 8.04 -3.90 8.90
N VAL A 38 6.95 -3.78 8.16
CA VAL A 38 6.98 -3.74 6.70
C VAL A 38 7.14 -2.30 6.22
N PHE A 39 8.19 -2.05 5.44
CA PHE A 39 8.45 -0.80 4.75
C PHE A 39 8.15 -0.97 3.26
N VAL A 40 7.44 0.00 2.68
CA VAL A 40 7.03 -0.01 1.28
C VAL A 40 7.51 1.29 0.62
N ILE A 41 8.19 1.17 -0.51
CA ILE A 41 8.50 2.30 -1.38
C ILE A 41 7.53 2.24 -2.56
N HIS A 42 6.75 3.29 -2.78
CA HIS A 42 5.78 3.38 -3.88
C HIS A 42 5.96 4.65 -4.70
N ARG A 43 5.40 4.67 -5.91
CA ARG A 43 5.38 5.85 -6.79
C ARG A 43 3.99 6.48 -6.80
N ALA A 44 3.81 7.58 -6.05
CA ALA A 44 2.53 8.30 -6.05
C ALA A 44 2.09 8.77 -7.45
N SER A 45 3.04 9.07 -8.34
CA SER A 45 2.78 9.51 -9.70
C SER A 45 2.14 8.46 -10.61
N THR A 46 2.02 7.21 -10.19
CA THR A 46 1.36 6.15 -10.98
C THR A 46 -0.12 5.96 -10.61
N ILE A 47 -0.63 6.77 -9.67
CA ILE A 47 -2.03 6.76 -9.29
C ILE A 47 -2.80 7.59 -10.32
N ASP A 48 -3.93 7.08 -10.81
CA ASP A 48 -4.75 7.84 -11.75
C ASP A 48 -5.49 8.97 -11.03
N GLY A 49 -5.03 10.20 -11.26
CA GLY A 49 -5.63 11.39 -10.67
C GLY A 49 -7.12 11.57 -10.99
N ASN A 50 -7.59 11.09 -12.14
CA ASN A 50 -8.98 11.28 -12.57
C ASN A 50 -9.96 10.32 -11.91
N THR A 51 -9.49 9.19 -11.40
CA THR A 51 -10.36 8.10 -10.90
C THR A 51 -10.09 7.76 -9.45
N GLU A 52 -8.84 7.88 -8.98
CA GLU A 52 -8.42 7.42 -7.65
C GLU A 52 -8.20 8.56 -6.65
N LEU A 53 -7.98 9.80 -7.14
CA LEU A 53 -7.64 10.96 -6.30
C LEU A 53 -8.75 12.03 -6.25
N ASN A 54 -10.01 11.62 -6.35
CA ASN A 54 -11.16 12.53 -6.38
C ASN A 54 -11.32 13.41 -5.12
N VAL A 55 -10.69 13.05 -4.01
CA VAL A 55 -10.62 13.89 -2.79
C VAL A 55 -9.79 15.15 -2.99
N LEU A 56 -8.91 15.19 -4.01
CA LEU A 56 -8.03 16.33 -4.31
C LEU A 56 -8.63 17.29 -5.36
N HIS A 57 -9.77 16.96 -5.96
CA HIS A 57 -10.46 17.82 -6.92
C HIS A 57 -11.33 18.87 -6.23
N GLU A 58 -11.60 19.98 -6.93
CA GLU A 58 -12.46 21.06 -6.43
C GLU A 58 -13.69 21.25 -7.34
N PRO A 59 -14.93 20.99 -6.87
CA PRO A 59 -15.27 20.47 -5.55
C PRO A 59 -14.90 18.98 -5.42
N ALA A 60 -14.55 18.55 -4.20
CA ALA A 60 -14.24 17.15 -3.93
C ALA A 60 -15.48 16.28 -4.13
N SER A 61 -15.33 15.19 -4.89
CA SER A 61 -16.43 14.26 -5.21
C SER A 61 -16.33 12.92 -4.45
N ALA A 62 -15.34 12.78 -3.57
CA ALA A 62 -15.11 11.60 -2.75
C ALA A 62 -14.55 11.97 -1.37
N GLU A 63 -14.77 11.10 -0.39
CA GLU A 63 -14.25 11.22 0.98
C GLU A 63 -12.85 10.61 1.15
N CYS A 64 -12.35 9.95 0.09
CA CYS A 64 -11.07 9.22 -0.01
C CYS A 64 -10.61 9.26 -1.49
N CYS A 65 -9.34 9.06 -1.84
CA CYS A 65 -8.18 8.82 -1.00
C CYS A 65 -7.04 9.77 -1.37
N ALA A 66 -6.19 10.12 -0.41
CA ALA A 66 -4.99 10.91 -0.68
C ALA A 66 -3.79 9.98 -0.92
N PRO A 67 -2.81 10.34 -1.78
CA PRO A 67 -1.59 9.56 -1.91
C PRO A 67 -0.85 9.47 -0.56
N ALA A 68 -0.38 8.28 -0.20
CA ALA A 68 0.53 8.15 0.94
C ALA A 68 1.82 8.98 0.69
N PRO A 69 2.43 9.58 1.73
CA PRO A 69 3.71 10.26 1.61
C PRO A 69 4.85 9.30 1.18
N PRO A 70 5.88 9.80 0.48
CA PRO A 70 7.08 9.03 0.13
C PRO A 70 7.96 8.68 1.33
#